data_AF-A0A8J5JYN0-F1
#
_entry.id   AF-A0A8J5JYN0-F1
#
_cell.length_a   1.000
_cell.length_b   1.000
_cell.length_c   1.000
_cell.angle_alpha   90.00
_cell.angle_beta   90.00
_cell.angle_gamma   90.00
#
_symmetry.space_group_name_H-M   'P 1'
#
loop_
_entity.id
_entity.type
_entity.pdbx_description
1 polymer ?
#
loop_
_entity_poly.entity_id
_entity_poly.type
_entity_poly.pdbx_seq_one_letter_code
_entity_poly.pdbx_strand_id
1 'polypeptide(L)'
;MLLRLGIILSLLCLVSCTLSQGNKKKKTESKWKDIVDNHGTYHRNTAFRAVNDMTLAYVTPWNNHGYDVAKFLGGKFTHISPVWLQLKHHGGDTFITGDHDIDQGWLKEVRKAGKIVPRILFDGWQAHDFRELFDSEIQRSKLANDIISMIRMHHLDGIVLEIWSQMPTRELLENLPNFVRELAVKIRNAGYTFILVIPPAVYQRFVLISLHFKDQ
;
A
#
# COMPACT_ATOMS: atom_id res chain seq x y z
N MET A 1 -2.79 21.90 69.95
CA MET A 1 -2.99 20.52 70.41
C MET A 1 -3.44 19.66 69.22
N LEU A 2 -2.50 18.85 68.70
CA LEU A 2 -2.61 17.57 67.96
C LEU A 2 -3.72 17.43 66.88
N LEU A 3 -3.35 17.41 65.59
CA LEU A 3 -3.05 16.22 64.76
C LEU A 3 -4.20 15.21 64.55
N ARG A 4 -4.64 15.08 63.29
CA ARG A 4 -4.69 13.82 62.48
C ARG A 4 -5.26 14.18 61.08
N LEU A 5 -4.45 14.20 60.02
CA LEU A 5 -3.95 13.07 59.20
C LEU A 5 -5.08 12.34 58.46
N GLY A 6 -5.11 12.49 57.13
CA GLY A 6 -6.09 11.83 56.26
C GLY A 6 -5.86 12.13 54.78
N ILE A 7 -4.69 11.73 54.27
CA ILE A 7 -4.33 11.74 52.84
C ILE A 7 -5.28 10.78 52.10
N ILE A 8 -6.09 11.28 51.17
CA ILE A 8 -6.76 10.45 50.17
C ILE A 8 -5.96 10.55 48.88
N LEU A 9 -5.07 9.58 48.73
CA LEU A 9 -4.32 9.24 47.53
C LEU A 9 -5.01 8.03 46.88
N SER A 10 -5.77 8.23 45.81
CA SER A 10 -6.20 7.18 44.86
C SER A 10 -7.09 7.85 43.81
N LEU A 11 -6.97 7.67 42.50
CA LEU A 11 -6.34 6.60 41.74
C LEU A 11 -6.06 7.19 40.35
N LEU A 12 -4.80 7.53 40.08
CA LEU A 12 -4.35 7.82 38.72
C LEU A 12 -4.40 6.48 37.99
N CYS A 13 -5.39 6.28 37.13
CA CYS A 13 -5.52 5.07 36.33
C CYS A 13 -4.47 5.11 35.21
N LEU A 14 -3.19 4.97 35.58
CA LEU A 14 -2.14 4.54 34.69
C LEU A 14 -2.48 3.09 34.33
N VAL A 15 -3.06 2.91 33.15
CA VAL A 15 -3.01 1.62 32.46
C VAL A 15 -1.52 1.36 32.22
N SER A 16 -0.88 0.69 33.18
CA SER A 16 0.39 0.02 32.96
C SER A 16 0.10 -1.07 31.95
N CYS A 17 0.22 -0.73 30.67
CA CYS A 17 0.44 -1.70 29.62
C CYS A 17 1.74 -2.41 30.01
N THR A 18 1.62 -3.56 30.66
CA THR A 18 2.71 -4.50 30.86
C THR A 18 3.13 -4.99 29.49
N LEU A 19 3.97 -4.18 28.83
CA LEU A 19 4.89 -4.65 27.83
C LEU A 19 5.67 -5.77 28.52
N SER A 20 5.35 -7.01 28.17
CA SER A 20 6.27 -8.13 28.31
C SER A 20 7.49 -7.79 27.47
N GLN A 21 8.39 -6.98 28.02
CA GLN A 21 9.72 -6.73 27.52
C GLN A 21 10.50 -8.03 27.70
N GLY A 22 10.33 -8.95 26.74
CA GLY A 22 11.38 -9.91 26.46
C GLY A 22 12.65 -9.10 26.20
N ASN A 23 13.62 -9.27 27.09
CA ASN A 23 14.87 -8.51 27.16
C ASN A 23 15.73 -8.77 25.91
N LYS A 24 15.34 -8.21 24.76
CA LYS A 24 16.15 -8.20 23.55
C LYS A 24 17.05 -6.98 23.63
N LYS A 25 18.30 -7.17 24.06
CA LYS A 25 19.36 -6.18 23.88
C LYS A 25 19.32 -5.69 22.43
N LYS A 26 18.99 -4.41 22.23
CA LYS A 26 19.05 -3.76 20.92
C LYS A 26 20.53 -3.71 20.53
N LYS A 27 20.95 -4.55 19.58
CA LYS A 27 22.33 -4.56 19.07
C LYS A 27 22.53 -3.26 18.29
N THR A 28 23.21 -2.29 18.91
CA THR A 28 23.47 -0.97 18.34
C THR A 28 24.64 -0.96 17.35
N GLU A 29 25.49 -2.00 17.36
CA GLU A 29 26.61 -2.15 16.42
C GLU A 29 26.58 -3.54 15.76
N SER A 30 26.36 -3.58 14.44
CA SER A 30 26.48 -4.80 13.62
C SER A 30 27.76 -4.77 12.80
N LYS A 31 28.60 -5.79 12.90
CA LYS A 31 29.75 -5.96 12.00
C LYS A 31 29.25 -6.43 10.65
N TRP A 32 29.85 -5.94 9.56
CA TRP A 32 29.47 -6.37 8.20
C TRP A 32 29.61 -7.89 8.01
N LYS A 33 30.62 -8.50 8.65
CA LYS A 33 30.84 -9.96 8.65
C LYS A 33 29.62 -10.70 9.18
N ASP A 34 29.04 -10.25 10.30
CA ASP A 34 27.85 -10.86 10.87
C ASP A 34 26.67 -10.85 9.87
N ILE A 35 26.55 -9.81 9.03
CA ILE A 35 25.51 -9.73 8.01
C ILE A 35 25.80 -10.72 6.89
N VAL A 36 27.03 -10.73 6.35
CA VAL A 36 27.41 -11.64 5.26
C VAL A 36 27.29 -13.10 5.69
N ASP A 37 27.71 -13.44 6.90
CA ASP A 37 27.69 -14.82 7.40
C ASP A 37 26.26 -15.33 7.70
N ASN A 38 25.30 -14.42 7.92
CA ASN A 38 23.95 -14.79 8.39
C ASN A 38 22.79 -14.30 7.50
N HIS A 39 23.02 -13.59 6.38
CA HIS A 39 21.95 -13.00 5.58
C HIS A 39 20.94 -14.01 5.02
N GLY A 40 21.35 -15.26 4.82
CA GLY A 40 20.49 -16.34 4.34
C GLY A 40 19.67 -17.03 5.44
N THR A 41 19.89 -16.67 6.70
CA THR A 41 19.22 -17.30 7.85
C THR A 41 17.89 -16.61 8.16
N TYR A 42 16.87 -17.40 8.49
CA TYR A 42 15.54 -16.91 8.86
C TYR A 42 14.97 -17.69 10.05
N HIS A 43 13.99 -17.09 10.71
CA HIS A 43 13.30 -17.73 11.83
C HIS A 43 12.60 -19.02 11.37
N ARG A 44 12.81 -20.13 12.10
CA ARG A 44 12.28 -21.47 11.76
C ARG A 44 10.78 -21.46 11.47
N ASN A 45 10.00 -20.71 12.25
CA ASN A 45 8.60 -20.46 11.95
C ASN A 45 8.49 -19.28 10.98
N THR A 46 8.38 -19.59 9.69
CA THR A 46 8.26 -18.60 8.60
C THR A 46 6.88 -17.94 8.56
N ALA A 47 5.84 -18.57 9.11
CA ALA A 47 4.50 -18.01 9.22
C ALA A 47 4.33 -17.07 10.42
N PHE A 48 5.25 -17.08 11.40
CA PHE A 48 5.15 -16.22 12.57
C PHE A 48 5.22 -14.73 12.18
N ARG A 49 4.21 -13.97 12.60
CA ARG A 49 4.14 -12.51 12.49
C ARG A 49 4.58 -11.87 13.79
N ALA A 50 5.62 -11.04 13.71
CA ALA A 50 6.09 -10.26 14.85
C ALA A 50 5.21 -9.01 15.13
N VAL A 51 4.40 -8.60 14.15
CA VAL A 51 3.52 -7.43 14.20
C VAL A 51 2.12 -7.82 13.73
N ASN A 52 1.10 -7.24 14.36
CA ASN A 52 -0.30 -7.49 14.02
C ASN A 52 -0.83 -6.50 12.97
N ASP A 53 -0.12 -5.40 12.73
CA ASP A 53 -0.50 -4.35 11.78
C ASP A 53 -0.53 -4.85 10.32
N MET A 54 -1.16 -4.06 9.46
CA MET A 54 -1.17 -4.28 8.02
C MET A 54 0.27 -4.20 7.47
N THR A 55 0.71 -5.32 6.90
CA THR A 55 2.01 -5.46 6.22
C THR A 55 1.76 -5.77 4.75
N LEU A 56 2.30 -4.93 3.87
CA LEU A 56 2.21 -5.03 2.41
C LEU A 56 3.59 -5.38 1.85
N ALA A 57 3.68 -6.43 1.04
CA ALA A 57 4.90 -6.78 0.30
C ALA A 57 4.71 -6.55 -1.19
N TYR A 58 5.64 -5.84 -1.83
CA TYR A 58 5.69 -5.75 -3.29
C TYR A 58 6.47 -6.93 -3.88
N VAL A 59 5.98 -7.45 -5.01
CA VAL A 59 6.65 -8.51 -5.78
C VAL A 59 6.79 -8.03 -7.22
N THR A 60 7.99 -8.11 -7.77
CA THR A 60 8.31 -7.49 -9.06
C THR A 60 8.85 -8.53 -10.06
N PRO A 61 8.40 -8.52 -11.33
CA PRO A 61 8.87 -9.46 -12.36
C PRO A 61 10.38 -9.46 -12.60
N TRP A 62 11.04 -8.30 -12.51
CA TRP A 62 12.49 -8.19 -12.73
C TRP A 62 13.33 -8.69 -11.54
N ASN A 63 12.70 -9.14 -10.45
CA ASN A 63 13.36 -9.81 -9.33
C ASN A 63 12.61 -11.10 -8.98
N ASN A 64 12.84 -12.13 -9.79
CA ASN A 64 12.16 -13.43 -9.70
C ASN A 64 12.22 -14.04 -8.29
N HIS A 65 13.30 -13.81 -7.53
CA HIS A 65 13.43 -14.32 -6.17
C HIS A 65 12.29 -13.84 -5.24
N GLY A 66 11.69 -12.68 -5.52
CA GLY A 66 10.52 -12.18 -4.80
C GLY A 66 9.30 -13.10 -4.88
N TYR A 67 9.13 -13.83 -5.98
CA TYR A 67 8.03 -14.78 -6.15
C TYR A 67 8.19 -15.98 -5.22
N ASP A 68 9.41 -16.47 -5.06
CA ASP A 68 9.72 -17.56 -4.13
C ASP A 68 9.53 -17.10 -2.68
N VAL A 69 10.07 -15.92 -2.35
CA VAL A 69 9.93 -15.30 -1.02
C VAL A 69 8.45 -15.13 -0.64
N ALA A 70 7.60 -14.70 -1.58
CA ALA A 70 6.16 -14.57 -1.35
C ALA A 70 5.48 -15.90 -1.00
N LYS A 71 5.97 -17.05 -1.50
CA LYS A 71 5.42 -18.37 -1.18
C LYS A 71 5.77 -18.81 0.25
N PHE A 72 7.06 -18.76 0.63
CA PHE A 72 7.51 -19.34 1.90
C PHE A 72 7.51 -18.36 3.09
N LEU A 73 7.66 -17.05 2.85
CA LEU A 73 7.53 -16.00 3.88
C LEU A 73 6.19 -15.27 3.82
N GLY A 74 5.30 -15.64 2.90
CA GLY A 74 4.03 -14.98 2.70
C GLY A 74 3.22 -14.79 3.98
N GLY A 75 3.22 -15.78 4.88
CA GLY A 75 2.47 -15.72 6.15
C GLY A 75 2.87 -14.57 7.08
N LYS A 76 3.98 -13.88 6.79
CA LYS A 76 4.40 -12.65 7.48
C LYS A 76 3.64 -11.40 7.01
N PHE A 77 3.04 -11.46 5.83
CA PHE A 77 2.42 -10.35 5.14
C PHE A 77 0.90 -10.48 5.12
N THR A 78 0.20 -9.40 5.42
CA THR A 78 -1.27 -9.37 5.27
C THR A 78 -1.71 -9.20 3.82
N HIS A 79 -0.88 -8.53 3.02
CA HIS A 79 -1.16 -8.17 1.65
C HIS A 79 0.10 -8.36 0.80
N ILE A 80 -0.09 -8.84 -0.42
CA ILE A 80 0.95 -9.01 -1.42
C ILE A 80 0.52 -8.28 -2.68
N SER A 81 1.34 -7.33 -3.12
CA SER A 81 1.10 -6.46 -4.27
C SER A 81 2.09 -6.78 -5.38
N PRO A 82 1.74 -7.71 -6.28
CA PRO A 82 2.54 -7.91 -7.47
C PRO A 82 2.50 -6.68 -8.40
N VAL A 83 3.60 -6.43 -9.10
CA VAL A 83 3.82 -5.28 -9.97
C VAL A 83 3.75 -5.70 -11.44
N TRP A 84 2.53 -5.92 -11.92
CA TRP A 84 2.27 -6.36 -13.31
C TRP A 84 1.51 -5.33 -14.11
N LEU A 85 0.54 -4.67 -13.46
CA LEU A 85 -0.53 -4.00 -14.17
C LEU A 85 -0.20 -2.53 -14.43
N GLN A 86 -0.47 -2.11 -15.66
CA GLN A 86 -0.48 -0.71 -16.04
C GLN A 86 -1.85 -0.35 -16.61
N LEU A 87 -2.30 0.87 -16.32
CA LEU A 87 -3.45 1.48 -16.94
C LEU A 87 -2.95 2.39 -18.05
N LYS A 88 -3.30 2.09 -19.29
CA LYS A 88 -2.90 2.85 -20.47
C LYS A 88 -4.11 3.57 -21.08
N HIS A 89 -3.83 4.63 -21.82
CA HIS A 89 -4.82 5.37 -22.58
C HIS A 89 -4.37 5.45 -24.04
N HIS A 90 -5.24 5.05 -24.97
CA HIS A 90 -4.98 5.13 -26.41
C HIS A 90 -6.30 5.23 -27.17
N GLY A 91 -6.37 6.13 -28.15
CA GLY A 91 -7.53 6.27 -29.02
C GLY A 91 -8.82 6.70 -28.31
N GLY A 92 -8.72 7.43 -27.19
CA GLY A 92 -9.86 7.83 -26.36
C GLY A 92 -10.35 6.75 -25.39
N ASP A 93 -9.71 5.57 -25.41
CA ASP A 93 -10.06 4.46 -24.52
C ASP A 93 -8.97 4.16 -23.49
N THR A 94 -9.43 3.76 -22.31
CA THR A 94 -8.59 3.30 -21.22
C THR A 94 -8.66 1.77 -21.09
N PHE A 95 -7.49 1.13 -20.95
CA PHE A 95 -7.35 -0.32 -20.84
C PHE A 95 -6.25 -0.71 -19.85
N ILE A 96 -6.41 -1.89 -19.23
CA ILE A 96 -5.44 -2.48 -18.31
C ILE A 96 -4.55 -3.43 -19.11
N THR A 97 -3.23 -3.30 -18.97
CA THR A 97 -2.21 -4.18 -19.57
C THR A 97 -1.39 -4.91 -18.51
N GLY A 98 -0.66 -5.94 -18.93
CA GLY A 98 0.23 -6.73 -18.05
C GLY A 98 -0.46 -7.91 -17.37
N ASP A 99 -1.71 -8.20 -17.74
CA ASP A 99 -2.49 -9.34 -17.25
C ASP A 99 -1.91 -10.69 -17.69
N HIS A 100 -1.18 -10.74 -18.81
CA HIS A 100 -0.44 -11.94 -19.25
C HIS A 100 0.65 -12.41 -18.27
N ASP A 101 1.16 -11.54 -17.39
CA ASP A 101 2.13 -11.89 -16.35
C ASP A 101 1.47 -12.54 -15.12
N ILE A 102 0.13 -12.62 -15.07
CA ILE A 102 -0.60 -13.20 -13.96
C ILE A 102 -0.51 -14.74 -14.00
N ASP A 103 0.39 -15.29 -13.20
CA ASP A 103 0.48 -16.74 -13.00
C ASP A 103 -0.58 -17.24 -11.99
N GLN A 104 -1.59 -17.96 -12.49
CA GLN A 104 -2.67 -18.53 -11.67
C GLN A 104 -2.20 -19.62 -10.69
N GLY A 105 -1.12 -20.34 -11.00
CA GLY A 105 -0.49 -21.30 -10.09
C GLY A 105 0.15 -20.58 -8.90
N TRP A 106 0.92 -19.54 -9.19
CA TRP A 106 1.54 -18.68 -8.18
C TRP A 106 0.50 -18.02 -7.26
N LEU A 107 -0.59 -17.50 -7.83
CA LEU A 107 -1.69 -16.94 -7.03
C LEU A 107 -2.25 -17.95 -6.03
N LYS A 108 -2.43 -19.22 -6.43
CA LYS A 108 -2.94 -20.28 -5.53
C LYS A 108 -1.97 -20.60 -4.39
N GLU A 109 -0.67 -20.59 -4.67
CA GLU A 109 0.36 -20.84 -3.66
C GLU A 109 0.42 -19.71 -2.64
N VAL A 110 0.38 -18.46 -3.12
CA VAL A 110 0.54 -17.26 -2.30
C VAL A 110 -0.73 -16.85 -1.56
N ARG A 111 -1.92 -17.21 -2.05
CA ARG A 111 -3.19 -16.87 -1.37
C ARG A 111 -3.32 -17.44 0.04
N LYS A 112 -2.60 -18.52 0.36
CA LYS A 112 -2.54 -19.09 1.72
C LYS A 112 -1.95 -18.11 2.73
N ALA A 113 -1.20 -17.12 2.27
CA ALA A 113 -0.46 -16.18 3.09
C ALA A 113 -1.21 -14.88 3.37
N GLY A 114 -2.05 -14.40 2.46
CA GLY A 114 -2.75 -13.12 2.62
C GLY A 114 -3.51 -12.70 1.37
N LYS A 115 -3.98 -11.45 1.38
CA LYS A 115 -4.72 -10.84 0.28
C LYS A 115 -3.80 -10.46 -0.87
N ILE A 116 -4.20 -10.73 -2.11
CA ILE A 116 -3.45 -10.36 -3.30
C ILE A 116 -4.06 -9.11 -3.91
N VAL A 117 -3.29 -8.02 -3.91
CA VAL A 117 -3.73 -6.67 -4.27
C VAL A 117 -2.74 -6.06 -5.28
N PRO A 118 -2.77 -6.44 -6.57
CA PRO A 118 -1.82 -5.96 -7.56
C PRO A 118 -1.77 -4.44 -7.64
N ARG A 119 -0.57 -3.94 -7.94
CA ARG A 119 -0.36 -2.53 -8.21
C ARG A 119 -0.85 -2.20 -9.62
N ILE A 120 -1.66 -1.15 -9.74
CA ILE A 120 -2.04 -0.54 -11.02
C ILE A 120 -1.37 0.83 -11.12
N LEU A 121 -0.53 1.01 -12.14
CA LEU A 121 0.17 2.26 -12.45
C LEU A 121 -0.45 2.93 -13.67
N PHE A 122 -0.73 4.23 -13.61
CA PHE A 122 -1.02 5.01 -14.82
C PHE A 122 0.24 5.16 -15.65
N ASP A 123 0.26 4.66 -16.89
CA ASP A 123 1.46 4.64 -17.74
C ASP A 123 1.20 5.30 -19.09
N GLY A 124 2.05 6.25 -19.48
CA GLY A 124 1.97 6.98 -20.75
C GLY A 124 0.90 8.08 -20.84
N TRP A 125 0.18 8.36 -19.76
CA TRP A 125 -0.89 9.36 -19.73
C TRP A 125 -0.37 10.79 -19.89
N GLN A 126 -1.09 11.58 -20.67
CA GLN A 126 -0.88 13.00 -20.88
C GLN A 126 -1.88 13.83 -20.06
N ALA A 127 -1.61 15.13 -19.96
CA ALA A 127 -2.48 16.04 -19.20
C ALA A 127 -3.92 16.08 -19.72
N HIS A 128 -4.15 15.90 -21.02
CA HIS A 128 -5.50 15.87 -21.59
C HIS A 128 -6.25 14.59 -21.20
N ASP A 129 -5.60 13.43 -21.23
CA ASP A 129 -6.18 12.14 -20.79
C ASP A 129 -6.68 12.22 -19.35
N PHE A 130 -5.88 12.81 -18.45
CA PHE A 130 -6.27 13.00 -17.06
C PHE A 130 -7.46 13.94 -16.90
N ARG A 131 -7.51 15.05 -17.66
CA ARG A 131 -8.67 15.97 -17.65
C ARG A 131 -9.92 15.25 -18.11
N GLU A 132 -9.83 14.53 -19.22
CA GLU A 132 -10.96 13.77 -19.77
C GLU A 132 -11.53 12.78 -18.75
N LEU A 133 -10.64 12.03 -18.07
CA LEU A 133 -11.04 11.11 -17.01
C LEU A 133 -11.63 11.83 -15.79
N PHE A 134 -11.01 12.95 -15.36
CA PHE A 134 -11.44 13.65 -14.15
C PHE A 134 -12.76 14.41 -14.34
N ASP A 135 -13.07 14.85 -15.57
CA ASP A 135 -14.28 15.58 -15.89
C ASP A 135 -15.46 14.64 -16.24
N SER A 136 -15.19 13.44 -16.78
CA SER A 136 -16.22 12.51 -17.23
C SER A 136 -16.60 11.44 -16.20
N GLU A 137 -17.79 11.56 -15.60
CA GLU A 137 -18.32 10.52 -14.69
C GLU A 137 -18.48 9.16 -15.39
N ILE A 138 -18.80 9.18 -16.69
CA ILE A 138 -18.94 7.98 -17.52
C ILE A 138 -17.59 7.25 -17.58
N GLN A 139 -16.49 7.96 -17.86
CA GLN A 139 -15.16 7.34 -17.91
C GLN A 139 -14.69 6.86 -16.53
N ARG A 140 -14.92 7.62 -15.46
CA ARG A 140 -14.59 7.16 -14.10
C ARG A 140 -15.36 5.90 -13.72
N SER A 141 -16.63 5.83 -14.10
CA SER A 141 -17.48 4.66 -13.88
C SER A 141 -17.02 3.47 -14.71
N LYS A 142 -16.68 3.68 -15.99
CA LYS A 142 -16.09 2.66 -16.86
C LYS A 142 -14.81 2.10 -16.25
N LEU A 143 -13.86 2.97 -15.87
CA LEU A 143 -12.60 2.58 -15.24
C LEU A 143 -12.82 1.75 -13.97
N ALA A 144 -13.73 2.19 -13.09
CA ALA A 144 -14.05 1.44 -11.88
C ALA A 144 -14.57 0.02 -12.20
N ASN A 145 -15.45 -0.09 -13.21
CA ASN A 145 -16.01 -1.37 -13.64
C ASN A 145 -14.96 -2.27 -14.30
N ASP A 146 -14.05 -1.71 -15.09
CA ASP A 146 -12.96 -2.45 -15.74
C ASP A 146 -12.01 -3.04 -14.68
N ILE A 147 -11.65 -2.25 -13.66
CA ILE A 147 -10.85 -2.71 -12.52
C ILE A 147 -11.58 -3.81 -11.75
N ILE A 148 -12.86 -3.63 -11.44
CA ILE A 148 -13.66 -4.64 -10.72
C ILE A 148 -13.76 -5.94 -11.54
N SER A 149 -13.90 -5.83 -12.86
CA SER A 149 -13.99 -6.99 -13.75
C SER A 149 -12.67 -7.75 -13.80
N MET A 150 -11.54 -7.05 -13.86
CA MET A 150 -10.20 -7.66 -13.79
C MET A 150 -9.97 -8.36 -12.44
N ILE A 151 -10.34 -7.70 -11.32
CA ILE A 151 -10.27 -8.31 -9.99
C ILE A 151 -11.08 -9.61 -9.95
N ARG A 152 -12.31 -9.60 -10.47
CA ARG A 152 -13.18 -10.80 -10.53
C ARG A 152 -12.59 -11.90 -11.40
N MET A 153 -12.11 -11.55 -12.59
CA MET A 153 -11.58 -12.49 -13.59
C MET A 153 -10.37 -13.27 -13.06
N HIS A 154 -9.49 -12.61 -12.32
CA HIS A 154 -8.28 -13.23 -11.74
C HIS A 154 -8.42 -13.56 -10.25
N HIS A 155 -9.63 -13.50 -9.71
CA HIS A 155 -9.96 -13.78 -8.30
C HIS A 155 -9.14 -12.96 -7.29
N LEU A 156 -8.75 -11.73 -7.60
CA LEU A 156 -7.91 -10.89 -6.74
C LEU A 156 -8.70 -10.33 -5.55
N ASP A 157 -8.01 -9.79 -4.55
CA ASP A 157 -8.62 -9.29 -3.31
C ASP A 157 -8.74 -7.75 -3.27
N GLY A 158 -8.27 -7.08 -4.32
CA GLY A 158 -8.25 -5.63 -4.43
C GLY A 158 -7.10 -5.10 -5.28
N ILE A 159 -6.76 -3.82 -5.10
CA ILE A 159 -5.69 -3.15 -5.82
C ILE A 159 -4.87 -2.21 -4.94
N VAL A 160 -3.65 -1.95 -5.38
CA VAL A 160 -2.83 -0.80 -4.97
C VAL A 160 -2.77 0.19 -6.12
N LEU A 161 -3.35 1.38 -5.97
CA LEU A 161 -3.35 2.42 -6.99
C LEU A 161 -2.10 3.29 -6.88
N GLU A 162 -1.32 3.38 -7.96
CA GLU A 162 -0.22 4.33 -8.10
C GLU A 162 -0.52 5.33 -9.23
N ILE A 163 -0.77 6.57 -8.83
CA ILE A 163 -1.17 7.65 -9.74
C ILE A 163 -0.50 8.99 -9.41
N TRP A 164 -0.14 9.24 -8.15
CA TRP A 164 0.44 10.51 -7.72
C TRP A 164 1.69 10.90 -8.51
N SER A 165 2.62 9.95 -8.68
CA SER A 165 3.88 10.14 -9.40
C SER A 165 3.70 10.41 -10.90
N GLN A 166 2.49 10.22 -11.42
CA GLN A 166 2.16 10.30 -12.84
C GLN A 166 1.44 11.61 -13.21
N MET A 167 1.13 12.45 -12.22
CA MET A 167 0.40 13.70 -12.45
C MET A 167 1.30 14.75 -13.13
N PRO A 168 0.92 15.25 -14.32
CA PRO A 168 1.78 16.16 -15.08
C PRO A 168 1.65 17.63 -14.67
N THR A 169 0.59 18.01 -13.95
CA THR A 169 0.33 19.41 -13.54
C THR A 169 -0.19 19.52 -12.10
N ARG A 170 -0.05 20.71 -11.51
CA ARG A 170 -0.57 21.01 -10.16
C ARG A 170 -2.10 21.02 -10.11
N GLU A 171 -2.73 21.60 -11.13
CA GLU A 171 -4.19 21.61 -11.31
C GLU A 171 -4.78 20.19 -11.21
N LEU A 172 -4.16 19.23 -11.90
CA LEU A 172 -4.61 17.83 -11.84
C LEU A 172 -4.37 17.19 -10.47
N LEU A 173 -3.27 17.53 -9.80
CA LEU A 173 -3.01 17.08 -8.43
C LEU A 173 -4.08 17.56 -7.44
N GLU A 174 -4.63 18.76 -7.63
CA GLU A 174 -5.71 19.31 -6.78
C GLU A 174 -7.04 18.57 -6.97
N ASN A 175 -7.29 18.06 -8.18
CA ASN A 175 -8.50 17.27 -8.50
C ASN A 175 -8.37 15.79 -8.12
N LEU A 176 -7.14 15.28 -7.97
CA LEU A 176 -6.86 13.87 -7.67
C LEU A 176 -7.61 13.31 -6.45
N PRO A 177 -7.74 14.02 -5.30
CA PRO A 177 -8.45 13.48 -4.13
C PRO A 177 -9.92 13.14 -4.41
N ASN A 178 -10.60 13.92 -5.26
CA ASN A 178 -12.00 13.67 -5.60
C ASN A 178 -12.12 12.42 -6.46
N PHE A 179 -11.32 12.32 -7.52
CA PHE A 179 -11.23 11.12 -8.36
C PHE A 179 -10.93 9.86 -7.53
N VAL A 180 -9.89 9.89 -6.69
CA VAL A 180 -9.48 8.75 -5.87
C VAL A 180 -10.58 8.35 -4.89
N ARG A 181 -11.28 9.32 -4.29
CA ARG A 181 -12.38 9.04 -3.36
C ARG A 181 -13.50 8.28 -4.07
N GLU A 182 -13.94 8.75 -5.23
CA GLU A 182 -15.00 8.11 -6.01
C GLU A 182 -14.62 6.68 -6.42
N LEU A 183 -13.44 6.51 -6.99
CA LEU A 183 -12.93 5.21 -7.41
C LEU A 183 -12.83 4.24 -6.21
N ALA A 184 -12.28 4.71 -5.10
CA ALA A 184 -12.12 3.89 -3.91
C ALA A 184 -13.46 3.52 -3.27
N VAL A 185 -14.47 4.40 -3.30
CA VAL A 185 -15.84 4.08 -2.85
C VAL A 185 -16.44 2.98 -3.74
N LYS A 186 -16.35 3.10 -5.07
CA LYS A 186 -16.88 2.09 -5.99
C LYS A 186 -16.23 0.71 -5.76
N ILE A 187 -14.91 0.65 -5.65
CA ILE A 187 -14.17 -0.60 -5.44
C ILE A 187 -14.47 -1.22 -4.07
N ARG A 188 -14.52 -0.42 -3.00
CA ARG A 188 -14.86 -0.92 -1.65
C ARG A 188 -16.31 -1.39 -1.55
N ASN A 189 -17.26 -0.69 -2.19
CA ASN A 189 -18.66 -1.10 -2.24
C ASN A 189 -18.84 -2.44 -2.97
N ALA A 190 -17.95 -2.76 -3.91
CA ALA A 190 -17.90 -4.06 -4.57
C ALA A 190 -17.22 -5.17 -3.72
N GLY A 191 -16.77 -4.85 -2.50
CA GLY A 191 -16.19 -5.80 -1.55
C GLY A 191 -14.67 -5.96 -1.63
N TYR A 192 -13.97 -5.11 -2.40
CA TYR A 192 -12.54 -5.25 -2.64
C TYR A 192 -11.69 -4.23 -1.87
N THR A 193 -10.43 -4.60 -1.66
CA THR A 193 -9.44 -3.75 -0.98
C THR A 193 -8.96 -2.65 -1.93
N PHE A 194 -8.84 -1.42 -1.42
CA PHE A 194 -8.27 -0.30 -2.15
C PHE A 194 -7.18 0.35 -1.31
N ILE A 195 -5.95 0.36 -1.82
CA ILE A 195 -4.80 1.00 -1.21
C ILE A 195 -4.29 2.06 -2.18
N LEU A 196 -3.91 3.24 -1.67
CA LEU A 196 -3.35 4.32 -2.47
C LEU A 196 -1.87 4.51 -2.15
N VAL A 197 -1.02 4.57 -3.17
CA VAL A 197 0.37 5.00 -3.01
C VAL A 197 0.40 6.52 -2.85
N ILE A 198 0.93 7.00 -1.73
CA ILE A 198 1.11 8.42 -1.43
C ILE A 198 2.61 8.75 -1.27
N PRO A 199 3.06 9.92 -1.72
CA PRO A 199 4.43 10.35 -1.50
C PRO A 199 4.66 10.68 -0.01
N PRO A 200 5.92 10.74 0.45
CA PRO A 200 6.25 11.24 1.78
C PRO A 200 5.72 12.67 2.00
N ALA A 201 5.23 12.96 3.21
CA ALA A 201 4.63 14.25 3.58
C ALA A 201 5.57 15.46 3.37
N VAL A 202 6.90 15.24 3.37
CA VAL A 202 7.88 16.29 3.08
C VAL A 202 7.66 16.90 1.69
N TYR A 203 7.31 16.08 0.70
CA TYR A 203 7.01 16.55 -0.65
C TYR A 203 5.69 17.33 -0.72
N GLN A 204 4.72 17.00 0.13
CA GLN A 204 3.46 17.75 0.22
C GLN A 204 3.69 19.17 0.74
N ARG A 205 4.61 19.36 1.70
CA ARG A 205 5.00 20.71 2.18
C ARG A 205 5.66 21.55 1.08
N PHE A 206 6.51 20.99 0.23
CA PHE A 206 7.11 21.77 -0.87
C PHE A 206 6.10 22.22 -1.91
N VAL A 207 5.07 21.40 -2.19
CA VAL A 207 3.95 21.78 -3.05
C VAL A 207 3.13 22.91 -2.40
N LEU A 208 2.81 22.79 -1.10
CA LEU A 208 2.07 23.82 -0.35
C LEU A 208 2.86 25.13 -0.17
N ILE A 209 4.17 25.06 0.09
CA ILE A 209 5.05 26.24 0.22
C ILE A 209 5.19 26.96 -1.12
N SER A 210 5.28 26.21 -2.22
CA SER A 210 5.32 26.80 -3.57
C SER A 210 3.99 27.43 -4.03
N LEU A 211 2.90 27.27 -3.28
CA LEU A 211 1.66 28.02 -3.46
C LEU A 211 1.74 29.37 -2.72
N HIS A 212 2.30 29.37 -1.50
CA HIS A 212 2.43 30.59 -0.70
C HIS A 212 3.39 31.65 -1.30
N PHE A 213 4.35 31.23 -2.12
CA PHE A 213 5.33 32.11 -2.76
C PHE A 213 5.01 32.51 -4.21
N LYS A 214 3.92 32.03 -4.80
CA LYS A 214 3.48 32.46 -6.15
C LYS A 214 2.40 33.54 -6.12
N ASP A 215 1.87 33.85 -4.93
CA ASP A 215 0.87 34.89 -4.69
C ASP A 215 1.49 36.16 -4.05
N GLN A 216 2.81 36.36 -4.20
CA GLN A 216 3.52 37.63 -3.91
C GLN A 216 4.30 38.09 -5.14
#